data_AF-A0A8T2HV03-F1
#
_entry.id   AF-A0A8T2HV03-F1
#
_cell.length_a   1.000
_cell.length_b   1.000
_cell.length_c   1.000
_cell.angle_alpha   90.00
_cell.angle_beta   90.00
_cell.angle_gamma   90.00
#
_symmetry.space_group_name_H-M   'P 1'
#
loop_
_entity.id
_entity.type
_entity.pdbx_description
1 polymer ?
#
loop_
_entity_poly.entity_id
_entity_poly.type
_entity_poly.pdbx_seq_one_letter_code
_entity_poly.pdbx_strand_id
1 'polypeptide(L)'
;MQNLRRTLVLRLPHNDISILASGFSRQQAAAMSTKVTKTDSGSGDSKLQLMMKALEPQAADDVTMTPEELAEAEKRAKEYSRLRMQQHRQWQIDLTTKLKLKQAAIAALPPDLQAAAMVPDETPFPSNRQIWTETPPVEEVEKGPAQTQQTGRRTLGTKKR
;
A
#
# COMPACT_ATOMS: atom_id res chain seq x y z
N MET A 1 -41.68 46.25 8.44
CA MET A 1 -41.71 45.48 7.18
C MET A 1 -41.18 44.08 7.47
N GLN A 2 -42.11 43.13 7.48
CA GLN A 2 -42.07 41.71 7.11
C GLN A 2 -40.77 40.87 7.20
N ASN A 3 -40.94 39.76 7.93
CA ASN A 3 -40.17 38.52 7.99
C ASN A 3 -39.79 37.90 6.64
N LEU A 4 -38.61 37.26 6.54
CA LEU A 4 -38.37 36.08 5.70
C LEU A 4 -37.33 35.12 6.31
N ARG A 5 -37.87 34.14 7.06
CA ARG A 5 -37.62 32.68 7.02
C ARG A 5 -36.23 32.17 6.52
N ARG A 6 -35.52 31.51 7.46
CA ARG A 6 -35.23 30.05 7.54
C ARG A 6 -34.71 29.33 6.27
N THR A 7 -33.80 28.35 6.53
CA THR A 7 -33.21 27.32 5.63
C THR A 7 -31.86 27.74 5.01
N LEU A 8 -30.78 26.97 4.98
CA LEU A 8 -30.60 25.51 4.98
C LEU A 8 -29.18 25.17 5.49
N VAL A 9 -29.10 24.24 6.43
CA VAL A 9 -27.88 23.50 6.79
C VAL A 9 -27.51 22.65 5.57
N LEU A 10 -26.38 22.92 4.92
CA LEU A 10 -25.86 22.04 3.88
C LEU A 10 -25.28 20.77 4.55
N ARG A 11 -26.19 19.82 4.69
CA ARG A 11 -26.01 18.40 4.92
C ARG A 11 -25.03 17.83 3.88
N LEU A 12 -23.91 17.29 4.35
CA LEU A 12 -23.00 16.47 3.56
C LEU A 12 -23.75 15.26 2.98
N PRO A 13 -23.75 15.04 1.66
CA PRO A 13 -24.16 13.74 1.11
C PRO A 13 -23.05 12.72 1.36
N HIS A 14 -23.25 11.90 2.40
CA HIS A 14 -23.31 10.44 2.33
C HIS A 14 -22.29 9.78 1.39
N ASN A 15 -21.37 9.01 1.99
CA ASN A 15 -20.58 7.98 1.30
C ASN A 15 -21.53 6.93 0.71
N ASP A 16 -21.92 7.12 -0.54
CA ASP A 16 -22.51 6.09 -1.37
C ASP A 16 -21.37 5.27 -2.00
N ILE A 17 -20.86 4.27 -1.25
CA ILE A 17 -20.15 3.15 -1.88
C ILE A 17 -21.23 2.27 -2.51
N SER A 18 -21.75 2.70 -3.65
CA SER A 18 -22.61 1.86 -4.48
C SER A 18 -21.74 0.76 -5.09
N ILE A 19 -21.69 -0.39 -4.43
CA ILE A 19 -21.23 -1.63 -5.05
C ILE A 19 -22.28 -1.98 -6.10
N LEU A 20 -22.02 -1.56 -7.35
CA LEU A 20 -22.79 -1.95 -8.51
C LEU A 20 -22.61 -3.45 -8.70
N ALA A 21 -23.56 -4.22 -8.16
CA ALA A 21 -23.84 -5.58 -8.57
C ALA A 21 -24.43 -5.55 -9.99
N SER A 22 -23.59 -5.31 -11.01
CA SER A 22 -23.92 -5.62 -12.39
C SER A 22 -23.48 -7.06 -12.66
N GLY A 23 -24.47 -7.95 -12.74
CA GLY A 23 -24.28 -9.36 -13.05
C GLY A 23 -23.49 -9.56 -14.34
N PHE A 24 -22.33 -10.19 -14.21
CA PHE A 24 -21.70 -10.87 -15.34
C PHE A 24 -22.43 -12.21 -15.51
N SER A 25 -23.24 -12.30 -16.56
CA SER A 25 -24.01 -13.46 -16.94
C SER A 25 -23.11 -14.71 -17.05
N ARG A 26 -23.23 -15.60 -16.06
CA ARG A 26 -22.52 -16.89 -15.95
C ARG A 26 -23.08 -17.97 -16.89
N GLN A 27 -23.77 -17.57 -17.95
CA GLN A 27 -24.41 -18.47 -18.91
C GLN A 27 -23.89 -18.15 -20.31
N GLN A 28 -22.61 -18.44 -20.56
CA GLN A 28 -22.01 -18.60 -21.90
C GLN A 28 -20.55 -19.09 -21.77
N ALA A 29 -20.31 -20.14 -20.99
CA ALA A 29 -19.01 -20.82 -20.95
C ALA A 29 -19.14 -22.35 -20.80
N ALA A 30 -20.35 -22.89 -21.00
CA ALA A 30 -20.65 -24.31 -20.81
C ALA A 30 -20.43 -25.18 -22.07
N ALA A 31 -19.79 -24.66 -23.12
CA ALA A 31 -19.71 -25.34 -24.41
C ALA A 31 -18.34 -25.26 -25.07
N MET A 32 -17.24 -25.53 -24.34
CA MET A 32 -15.97 -25.99 -24.92
C MET A 32 -15.17 -26.82 -23.90
N SER A 33 -15.65 -28.04 -23.62
CA SER A 33 -14.85 -29.09 -23.00
C SER A 33 -14.68 -30.23 -24.01
N THR A 34 -13.84 -30.01 -25.01
CA THR A 34 -13.30 -31.10 -25.84
C THR A 34 -11.94 -31.50 -25.28
N LYS A 35 -11.94 -32.66 -24.62
CA LYS A 35 -10.79 -33.48 -24.22
C LYS A 35 -9.47 -33.12 -24.92
N VAL A 36 -8.51 -32.61 -24.15
CA VAL A 36 -7.10 -32.60 -24.56
C VAL A 36 -6.51 -33.97 -24.23
N THR A 37 -6.18 -34.68 -25.29
CA THR A 37 -5.49 -35.97 -25.30
C THR A 37 -4.05 -35.83 -24.83
N LYS A 38 -3.62 -36.83 -24.07
CA LYS A 38 -2.31 -37.01 -23.46
C LYS A 38 -1.22 -37.11 -24.55
N THR A 39 -0.32 -36.14 -24.62
CA THR A 39 0.94 -36.19 -25.40
C THR A 39 2.09 -35.71 -24.53
N ASP A 40 3.09 -36.58 -24.36
CA ASP A 40 4.33 -36.34 -23.62
C ASP A 40 5.15 -35.21 -24.27
N SER A 41 5.37 -34.11 -23.54
CA SER A 41 6.49 -33.20 -23.79
C SER A 41 6.71 -32.24 -22.62
N GLY A 42 7.93 -32.22 -22.05
CA GLY A 42 8.50 -31.01 -21.47
C GLY A 42 8.23 -30.72 -19.98
N SER A 43 9.27 -30.92 -19.16
CA SER A 43 9.38 -30.48 -17.75
C SER A 43 8.93 -29.02 -17.47
N GLY A 44 8.96 -28.14 -18.48
CA GLY A 44 8.48 -26.75 -18.39
C GLY A 44 6.97 -26.59 -18.13
N ASP A 45 6.15 -27.52 -18.61
CA ASP A 45 4.69 -27.43 -18.48
C ASP A 45 4.20 -27.72 -17.06
N SER A 46 4.95 -28.53 -16.30
CA SER A 46 4.61 -28.89 -14.91
C SER A 46 4.71 -27.69 -13.95
N LYS A 47 5.77 -26.88 -14.11
CA LYS A 47 5.97 -25.66 -13.30
C LYS A 47 4.96 -24.58 -13.69
N LEU A 48 4.64 -24.46 -14.98
CA LEU A 48 3.60 -23.55 -15.46
C LEU A 48 2.21 -23.97 -14.97
N GLN A 49 1.89 -25.27 -14.97
CA GLN A 49 0.64 -25.79 -14.39
C GLN A 49 0.56 -25.55 -12.88
N LEU A 50 1.66 -25.73 -12.14
CA LEU A 50 1.73 -25.41 -10.71
C LEU A 50 1.49 -23.91 -10.46
N MET A 51 2.08 -23.04 -11.28
CA MET A 51 1.87 -21.59 -11.20
C MET A 51 0.42 -21.21 -11.52
N MET A 52 -0.19 -21.82 -12.54
CA MET A 52 -1.60 -21.60 -12.86
C MET A 52 -2.50 -22.06 -11.71
N LYS A 53 -2.22 -23.22 -11.13
CA LYS A 53 -2.93 -23.74 -9.94
C LYS A 53 -2.75 -22.88 -8.69
N ALA A 54 -1.60 -22.23 -8.52
CA ALA A 54 -1.37 -21.30 -7.40
C ALA A 54 -2.14 -19.97 -7.58
N LEU A 55 -2.44 -19.59 -8.83
CA LEU A 55 -3.22 -18.40 -9.16
C LEU A 55 -4.72 -18.67 -9.17
N GLU A 56 -5.14 -19.94 -9.32
CA GLU A 56 -6.54 -20.33 -9.15
C GLU A 56 -7.05 -19.84 -7.79
N PRO A 57 -8.19 -19.11 -7.76
CA PRO A 57 -8.75 -18.63 -6.50
C PRO A 57 -9.07 -19.84 -5.64
N GLN A 58 -8.31 -20.02 -4.57
CA GLN A 58 -8.64 -21.02 -3.58
C GLN A 58 -9.94 -20.58 -2.92
N ALA A 59 -10.97 -21.43 -3.00
CA ALA A 59 -12.20 -21.22 -2.27
C ALA A 59 -11.81 -21.22 -0.78
N ALA A 60 -11.79 -20.05 -0.17
CA ALA A 60 -11.74 -19.94 1.28
C ALA A 60 -13.09 -20.45 1.81
N ASP A 61 -13.05 -21.20 2.90
CA ASP A 61 -14.28 -21.58 3.59
C ASP A 61 -14.97 -20.32 4.13
N ASP A 62 -16.28 -20.21 3.92
CA ASP A 62 -17.07 -19.12 4.49
C ASP A 62 -16.97 -19.22 6.03
N VAL A 63 -16.34 -18.22 6.65
CA VAL A 63 -16.16 -18.19 8.11
C VAL A 63 -17.53 -17.99 8.76
N THR A 64 -18.12 -19.08 9.24
CA THR A 64 -19.37 -19.05 9.99
C THR A 64 -19.10 -18.63 11.43
N MET A 65 -19.11 -17.32 11.67
CA MET A 65 -19.00 -16.77 13.02
C MET A 65 -20.33 -16.91 13.77
N THR A 66 -20.24 -17.13 15.07
CA THR A 66 -21.41 -17.02 15.96
C THR A 66 -21.89 -15.55 15.99
N PRO A 67 -23.19 -15.29 16.26
CA PRO A 67 -23.71 -13.92 16.30
C PRO A 67 -23.02 -13.05 17.37
N GLU A 68 -22.52 -13.66 18.44
CA GLU A 68 -21.76 -12.97 19.50
C GLU A 68 -20.39 -12.52 18.99
N GLU A 69 -19.66 -13.39 18.30
CA GLU A 69 -18.37 -13.05 17.68
C GLU A 69 -18.49 -11.96 16.62
N LEU A 70 -19.58 -11.94 15.85
CA LEU A 70 -19.85 -10.87 14.89
C LEU A 70 -20.03 -9.52 15.59
N ALA A 71 -20.81 -9.47 16.67
CA ALA A 71 -21.03 -8.25 17.44
C ALA A 71 -19.73 -7.73 18.09
N GLU A 72 -18.86 -8.63 18.56
CA GLU A 72 -17.54 -8.26 19.07
C GLU A 72 -16.60 -7.76 17.99
N ALA A 73 -16.58 -8.42 16.83
CA ALA A 73 -15.79 -8.01 15.68
C ALA A 73 -16.19 -6.59 15.21
N GLU A 74 -17.49 -6.30 15.16
CA GLU A 74 -17.98 -4.96 14.83
C GLU A 74 -17.55 -3.90 15.85
N LYS A 75 -17.63 -4.21 17.15
CA LYS A 75 -17.16 -3.30 18.20
C LYS A 75 -15.67 -3.03 18.05
N ARG A 76 -14.87 -4.08 17.88
CA ARG A 76 -13.41 -3.98 17.69
C ARG A 76 -13.05 -3.18 16.44
N ALA A 77 -13.76 -3.37 15.34
CA ALA A 77 -13.55 -2.62 14.11
C ALA A 77 -13.86 -1.11 14.28
N LYS A 78 -14.95 -0.77 14.99
CA LYS A 78 -15.31 0.62 15.30
C LYS A 78 -14.28 1.27 16.23
N GLU A 79 -13.81 0.57 17.25
CA GLU A 79 -12.77 1.04 18.16
C GLU A 79 -11.44 1.28 17.44
N TYR A 80 -11.02 0.32 16.62
CA TYR A 80 -9.82 0.47 15.80
C TYR A 80 -9.92 1.69 14.89
N SER A 81 -11.05 1.86 14.20
CA SER A 81 -11.29 3.01 13.32
C SER A 81 -11.22 4.33 14.10
N ARG A 82 -11.81 4.39 15.29
CA ARG A 82 -11.76 5.57 16.17
C ARG A 82 -10.33 5.92 16.56
N LEU A 83 -9.56 4.93 17.02
CA LEU A 83 -8.16 5.11 17.43
C LEU A 83 -7.30 5.55 16.24
N ARG A 84 -7.49 4.93 15.07
CA ARG A 84 -6.75 5.29 13.87
C ARG A 84 -7.02 6.73 13.42
N MET A 85 -8.28 7.17 13.51
CA MET A 85 -8.64 8.57 13.22
C MET A 85 -8.08 9.56 14.23
N GLN A 86 -7.94 9.17 15.50
CA GLN A 86 -7.28 9.98 16.51
C GLN A 86 -5.78 10.15 16.18
N GLN A 87 -5.08 9.07 15.86
CA GLN A 87 -3.67 9.11 15.43
C GLN A 87 -3.50 10.00 14.20
N HIS A 88 -4.38 9.86 13.20
CA HIS A 88 -4.33 10.69 12.00
C HIS A 88 -4.49 12.18 12.32
N ARG A 89 -5.45 12.53 13.19
CA ARG A 89 -5.65 13.93 13.61
C ARG A 89 -4.44 14.48 14.36
N GLN A 90 -3.84 13.70 15.26
CA GLN A 90 -2.62 14.09 15.96
C GLN A 90 -1.49 14.37 14.96
N TRP A 91 -1.27 13.48 13.99
CA TRP A 91 -0.27 13.66 12.94
C TRP A 91 -0.51 14.93 12.10
N GLN A 92 -1.76 15.22 11.72
CA GLN A 92 -2.13 16.44 11.00
C GLN A 92 -1.84 17.71 11.80
N ILE A 93 -2.17 17.72 13.10
CA ILE A 93 -1.86 18.84 13.99
C ILE A 93 -0.34 19.05 14.06
N ASP A 94 0.42 17.98 14.17
CA ASP A 94 1.87 18.01 14.26
C ASP A 94 2.51 18.57 12.98
N LEU A 95 2.05 18.10 11.80
CA LEU A 95 2.50 18.61 10.50
C LEU A 95 2.15 20.09 10.30
N THR A 96 0.89 20.47 10.56
CA THR A 96 0.45 21.86 10.40
C THR A 96 1.22 22.80 11.34
N THR A 97 1.53 22.35 12.55
CA THR A 97 2.37 23.11 13.49
C THR A 97 3.78 23.29 12.95
N LYS A 98 4.42 22.22 12.45
CA LYS A 98 5.76 22.29 11.84
C LYS A 98 5.79 23.23 10.63
N LEU A 99 4.75 23.22 9.79
CA LEU A 99 4.64 24.15 8.66
C LEU A 99 4.53 25.62 9.08
N LYS A 100 3.69 25.92 10.08
CA LYS A 100 3.55 27.28 10.63
C LYS A 100 4.87 27.78 11.21
N LEU A 101 5.55 26.93 11.98
CA LEU A 101 6.86 27.26 12.56
C LEU A 101 7.92 27.47 11.48
N LYS A 102 7.94 26.63 10.43
CA LYS A 102 8.82 26.82 9.27
C LYS A 102 8.61 28.19 8.62
N GLN A 103 7.36 28.59 8.38
CA GLN A 103 7.03 29.88 7.78
C GLN A 103 7.45 31.06 8.67
N ALA A 104 7.17 30.98 9.98
CA ALA A 104 7.58 31.99 10.94
C ALA A 104 9.12 32.12 11.02
N ALA A 105 9.83 31.00 10.97
CA ALA A 105 11.29 30.99 10.96
C ALA A 105 11.86 31.65 9.69
N ILE A 106 11.30 31.35 8.51
CA ILE A 106 11.72 32.00 7.26
C ILE A 106 11.47 33.52 7.32
N ALA A 107 10.31 33.95 7.83
CA ALA A 107 9.99 35.37 7.97
C ALA A 107 10.93 36.11 8.94
N ALA A 108 11.51 35.41 9.92
CA ALA A 108 12.46 35.97 10.88
C ALA A 108 13.89 36.12 10.33
N LEU A 109 14.20 35.55 9.16
CA LEU A 109 15.53 35.65 8.56
C LEU A 109 15.78 37.05 7.96
N PRO A 110 17.05 37.45 7.77
CA PRO A 110 17.40 38.62 6.95
C PRO A 110 16.96 38.46 5.48
N PRO A 111 16.65 39.56 4.76
CA PRO A 111 16.06 39.51 3.42
C PRO A 111 16.90 38.74 2.40
N ASP A 112 18.23 38.82 2.49
CA ASP A 112 19.14 38.12 1.57
C ASP A 112 19.04 36.59 1.70
N LEU A 113 18.80 36.08 2.92
CA LEU A 113 18.67 34.66 3.19
C LEU A 113 17.25 34.14 2.98
N GLN A 114 16.24 35.01 3.06
CA GLN A 114 14.84 34.64 2.78
C GLN A 114 14.67 34.15 1.34
N ALA A 115 15.27 34.86 0.37
CA ALA A 115 15.19 34.50 -1.04
C ALA A 115 15.75 33.09 -1.31
N ALA A 116 16.91 32.76 -0.70
CA ALA A 116 17.52 31.44 -0.82
C ALA A 116 16.69 30.35 -0.14
N ALA A 117 16.08 30.64 1.03
CA ALA A 117 15.30 29.68 1.80
C ALA A 117 13.92 29.34 1.19
N MET A 118 13.40 30.20 0.30
CA MET A 118 12.13 29.98 -0.40
C MET A 118 12.26 29.03 -1.61
N VAL A 119 13.48 28.77 -2.07
CA VAL A 119 13.72 27.84 -3.18
C VAL A 119 13.45 26.41 -2.72
N PRO A 120 12.58 25.64 -3.42
CA PRO A 120 12.37 24.22 -3.12
C PRO A 120 13.66 23.42 -3.28
N ASP A 121 13.96 22.58 -2.29
CA ASP A 121 15.08 21.64 -2.35
C ASP A 121 14.64 20.37 -3.12
N GLU A 122 15.25 20.15 -4.29
CA GLU A 122 15.01 18.98 -5.15
C GLU A 122 16.01 17.84 -4.91
N THR A 123 16.90 17.97 -3.91
CA THR A 123 17.87 16.91 -3.61
C THR A 123 17.15 15.64 -3.12
N PRO A 124 17.48 14.46 -3.69
CA PRO A 124 16.87 13.23 -3.25
C PRO A 124 17.34 12.87 -1.84
N PHE A 125 16.55 12.07 -1.12
CA PHE A 125 16.99 11.53 0.16
C PHE A 125 18.28 10.72 0.00
N PRO A 126 19.20 10.80 0.97
CA PRO A 126 20.48 10.11 0.87
C PRO A 126 20.26 8.59 0.94
N SER A 127 21.04 7.84 0.16
CA SER A 127 20.91 6.39 0.01
C SER A 127 21.23 5.59 1.29
N ASN A 128 21.91 6.21 2.26
CA ASN A 128 22.23 5.63 3.56
C ASN A 128 21.10 5.78 4.60
N ARG A 129 19.95 6.36 4.24
CA ARG A 129 18.81 6.48 5.15
C ARG A 129 18.21 5.09 5.42
N GLN A 130 18.44 4.59 6.63
CA GLN A 130 17.86 3.32 7.09
C GLN A 130 16.35 3.46 7.34
N ILE A 131 15.60 2.44 6.93
CA ILE A 131 14.18 2.28 7.28
C ILE A 131 14.11 1.47 8.57
N TRP A 132 13.09 1.73 9.38
CA TRP A 132 12.90 1.03 10.64
C TRP A 132 12.65 -0.45 10.38
N THR A 133 13.49 -1.30 10.98
CA THR A 133 13.32 -2.76 10.96
C THR A 133 12.63 -3.21 12.25
N GLU A 134 11.85 -4.29 12.17
CA GLU A 134 11.14 -4.85 13.34
C GLU A 134 12.12 -5.38 14.40
N THR A 135 13.23 -5.99 13.96
CA THR A 135 14.35 -6.39 14.84
C THR A 135 15.56 -5.51 14.50
N PRO A 136 16.29 -4.98 15.50
CA PRO A 136 17.49 -4.20 15.23
C PRO A 136 18.54 -5.06 14.52
N PRO A 137 19.32 -4.48 13.59
CA PRO A 137 20.40 -5.21 12.92
C PRO A 137 21.49 -5.58 13.93
N VAL A 138 22.22 -6.67 13.65
CA VAL A 138 23.41 -7.05 14.42
C VAL A 138 24.50 -6.00 14.22
N GLU A 139 25.24 -5.64 15.29
CA GLU A 139 26.20 -4.52 15.36
C GLU A 139 27.24 -4.50 14.23
N GLU A 140 27.56 -5.65 13.62
CA GLU A 140 28.54 -5.75 12.54
C GLU A 140 28.09 -5.09 11.22
N VAL A 141 26.79 -4.82 11.04
CA VAL A 141 26.23 -4.19 9.83
C VAL A 141 26.36 -2.66 9.84
N GLU A 142 26.73 -2.03 10.97
CA GLU A 142 26.94 -0.58 11.06
C GLU A 142 28.16 -0.11 10.24
N LYS A 143 29.10 -1.02 9.93
CA LYS A 143 30.09 -0.80 8.88
C LYS A 143 29.40 -1.07 7.55
N GLY A 144 28.87 -0.01 6.94
CA GLY A 144 28.19 -0.08 5.63
C GLY A 144 28.96 -0.91 4.60
N PRO A 145 28.30 -1.50 3.60
CA PRO A 145 28.94 -2.43 2.68
C PRO A 145 30.05 -1.74 1.89
N ALA A 146 31.30 -1.93 2.32
CA ALA A 146 32.44 -1.84 1.43
C ALA A 146 32.26 -2.96 0.41
N GLN A 147 31.67 -2.63 -0.74
CA GLN A 147 31.67 -3.42 -1.96
C GLN A 147 31.43 -4.92 -1.72
N THR A 148 30.16 -5.35 -1.72
CA THR A 148 29.87 -6.77 -1.99
C THR A 148 30.41 -7.06 -3.39
N GLN A 149 31.62 -7.60 -3.41
CA GLN A 149 32.35 -8.03 -4.58
C GLN A 149 31.40 -8.90 -5.40
N GLN A 150 31.41 -8.68 -6.71
CA GLN A 150 30.82 -9.59 -7.69
C GLN A 150 31.39 -10.99 -7.47
N THR A 151 30.76 -11.78 -6.62
CA THR A 151 31.05 -13.20 -6.49
C THR A 151 30.45 -13.89 -7.70
N GLY A 152 31.31 -14.17 -8.68
CA GLY A 152 31.10 -15.19 -9.69
C GLY A 152 30.56 -14.72 -11.04
N ARG A 153 31.36 -13.95 -11.80
CA ARG A 153 31.29 -14.07 -13.27
C ARG A 153 31.73 -15.49 -13.63
N ARG A 154 30.76 -16.40 -13.79
CA ARG A 154 31.00 -17.71 -14.39
C ARG A 154 31.42 -17.48 -15.84
N THR A 155 32.71 -17.55 -16.11
CA THR A 155 33.24 -17.62 -17.47
C THR A 155 32.66 -18.89 -18.11
N LEU A 156 31.71 -18.74 -19.03
CA LEU A 156 31.24 -19.83 -19.87
C LEU A 156 32.42 -20.24 -20.76
N GLY A 157 33.12 -21.29 -20.35
CA GLY A 157 34.24 -21.86 -21.10
C GLY A 157 33.76 -22.32 -22.48
N THR A 158 34.36 -21.75 -23.52
CA THR A 158 34.17 -22.19 -24.90
C THR A 158 34.84 -23.55 -25.07
N LYS A 159 34.06 -24.63 -25.11
CA LYS A 159 34.58 -25.94 -25.54
C LYS A 159 34.95 -25.82 -27.02
N LYS A 160 36.25 -25.82 -27.32
CA LYS A 160 36.76 -26.06 -28.67
C LYS A 160 36.34 -27.48 -29.09
N ARG A 161 35.86 -27.57 -30.32
CA ARG A 161 35.48 -28.78 -31.05
C ARG A 161 36.69 -29.68 -31.30
#